data_AF-A0A519NQB6-F1
#
_entry.id   AF-A0A519NQB6-F1
#
_cell.length_a   1.000
_cell.length_b   1.000
_cell.length_c   1.000
_cell.angle_alpha   90.00
_cell.angle_beta   90.00
_cell.angle_gamma   90.00
#
_symmetry.space_group_name_H-M   'P 1'
#
loop_
_entity.id
_entity.type
_entity.pdbx_description
1 polymer ?
#
loop_
_entity_poly.entity_id
_entity_poly.type
_entity_poly.pdbx_seq_one_letter_code
_entity_poly.pdbx_strand_id
1 'polypeptide(L)'
;VPEQYIHRIGRTGRADKEGIAISLITPKEEEIKIEAELLMEKEIEAIPVPESVEISEKLMEFEKDKLKMKVLLKKPKQEGGEAFHTKKEKNQKVNLGGPGKTKPRKTKSRNRGVEAKRDEKRKNKKK
;
A
#
# COMPACT_ATOMS: atom_id res chain seq x y z
N VAL A 1 -21.20 22.87 -15.50
CA VAL A 1 -20.67 24.20 -15.92
C VAL A 1 -21.37 24.63 -17.20
N PRO A 2 -22.66 24.97 -17.15
CA PRO A 2 -23.46 25.24 -18.34
C PRO A 2 -22.98 26.49 -19.10
N GLU A 3 -22.40 27.46 -18.39
CA GLU A 3 -21.85 28.70 -18.95
C GLU A 3 -20.71 28.45 -19.96
N GLN A 4 -19.92 27.39 -19.76
CA GLN A 4 -18.86 27.03 -20.71
C GLN A 4 -19.45 26.63 -22.07
N TYR A 5 -20.65 26.05 -22.11
CA TYR A 5 -21.30 25.71 -23.36
C TYR A 5 -21.64 26.98 -24.16
N ILE A 6 -22.24 27.98 -23.51
CA ILE A 6 -22.58 29.28 -24.12
C ILE A 6 -21.33 29.97 -24.68
N HIS A 7 -20.23 29.97 -23.92
CA HIS A 7 -18.97 30.55 -24.38
C HIS A 7 -18.37 29.85 -25.61
N ARG A 8 -18.62 28.54 -25.77
CA ARG A 8 -18.17 27.76 -26.93
C ARG A 8 -19.03 28.03 -28.16
N ILE A 9 -20.35 27.98 -28.05
CA ILE A 9 -21.24 28.23 -29.19
C ILE A 9 -21.17 29.69 -29.66
N GLY A 10 -20.93 30.64 -28.74
CA GLY A 10 -20.70 32.06 -29.06
C GLY A 10 -19.42 32.34 -29.85
N ARG A 11 -18.65 31.30 -30.24
CA ARG A 11 -17.54 31.43 -31.20
C ARG A 11 -18.00 31.34 -32.65
N THR A 12 -19.17 30.75 -32.91
CA THR A 12 -19.78 30.59 -34.24
C THR A 12 -20.54 31.85 -34.67
N GLY A 13 -20.87 31.98 -35.97
CA GLY A 13 -21.74 33.04 -36.51
C GLY A 13 -21.25 34.48 -36.29
N ARG A 14 -20.30 34.95 -37.11
CA ARG A 14 -19.72 36.32 -37.02
C ARG A 14 -20.02 37.11 -38.29
N ALA A 15 -20.08 38.44 -38.16
CA ALA A 15 -20.31 39.38 -39.27
C ALA A 15 -21.57 39.07 -40.08
N ASP A 16 -22.72 39.00 -39.37
CA ASP A 16 -24.07 38.75 -39.92
C ASP A 16 -24.21 37.43 -40.72
N LYS A 17 -23.27 36.51 -40.56
CA LYS A 17 -23.34 35.16 -41.14
C LYS A 17 -23.86 34.17 -40.12
N GLU A 18 -24.69 33.26 -40.59
CA GLU A 18 -25.14 32.11 -39.82
C GLU A 18 -23.97 31.19 -39.46
N GLY A 19 -24.03 30.61 -38.26
CA GLY A 19 -23.08 29.63 -37.77
C GLY A 19 -23.81 28.44 -37.17
N ILE A 20 -23.28 27.25 -37.39
CA ILE A 20 -23.87 26.00 -36.90
C ILE A 20 -22.95 25.42 -35.83
N ALA A 21 -23.52 25.02 -34.70
CA ALA A 21 -22.84 24.30 -33.64
C ALA A 21 -23.50 22.93 -33.47
N ILE A 22 -22.70 21.86 -33.52
CA ILE A 22 -23.15 20.48 -33.34
C ILE A 22 -22.54 19.94 -32.06
N SER A 23 -23.38 19.43 -31.16
CA SER A 23 -22.99 18.88 -29.87
C SER A 23 -23.19 17.38 -29.86
N LEU A 24 -22.17 16.64 -29.42
CA LEU A 24 -22.24 15.19 -29.21
C LEU A 24 -22.42 14.96 -27.72
N ILE A 25 -23.48 14.24 -27.35
CA ILE A 25 -23.90 14.06 -25.95
C ILE A 25 -23.99 12.57 -25.67
N THR A 26 -23.36 12.13 -24.59
CA THR A 26 -23.51 10.76 -24.08
C THR A 26 -24.62 10.69 -23.02
N PRO A 27 -25.17 9.51 -22.69
CA PRO A 27 -26.22 9.38 -21.67
C PRO A 27 -25.83 9.93 -20.29
N LYS A 28 -24.53 10.00 -19.98
CA LYS A 28 -24.03 10.55 -18.70
C LYS A 28 -24.05 12.08 -18.66
N GLU A 29 -24.19 12.73 -19.82
CA GLU A 29 -24.10 14.19 -19.97
C GLU A 29 -25.48 14.82 -20.20
N GLU A 30 -26.56 14.04 -20.09
CA GLU A 30 -27.94 14.49 -20.31
C GLU A 30 -28.36 15.58 -19.30
N GLU A 31 -27.93 15.47 -18.03
CA GLU A 31 -28.18 16.52 -17.03
C GLU A 31 -27.55 17.86 -17.44
N ILE A 32 -26.33 17.82 -18.01
CA ILE A 32 -25.60 19.02 -18.44
C ILE A 32 -26.29 19.66 -19.65
N LYS A 33 -26.88 18.85 -20.54
CA LYS A 33 -27.71 19.33 -21.66
C LYS A 33 -28.90 20.12 -21.13
N ILE A 34 -29.64 19.54 -20.19
CA ILE A 34 -30.85 20.16 -19.62
C ILE A 34 -30.51 21.47 -18.92
N GLU A 35 -29.42 21.50 -18.14
CA GLU A 35 -28.95 22.74 -17.50
C GLU A 35 -28.58 23.84 -18.52
N ALA A 36 -27.97 23.46 -19.64
CA ALA A 36 -27.62 24.40 -20.70
C ALA A 36 -28.85 24.93 -21.46
N GLU A 37 -29.86 24.08 -21.71
CA GLU A 37 -31.14 24.47 -22.31
C GLU A 37 -31.91 25.45 -21.42
N LEU A 38 -31.93 25.19 -20.11
CA LEU A 38 -32.55 26.07 -19.12
C LEU A 38 -31.84 27.44 -19.07
N LEU A 39 -30.50 27.45 -19.06
CA LEU A 39 -29.71 28.68 -18.99
C LEU A 39 -29.85 29.54 -20.25
N MET A 40 -30.00 28.90 -21.42
CA MET A 40 -30.11 29.57 -22.72
C MET A 40 -31.57 29.88 -23.10
N GLU A 41 -32.54 29.39 -22.32
CA GLU A 41 -33.99 29.46 -22.59
C GLU A 41 -34.37 28.95 -23.99
N LYS A 42 -33.62 27.97 -24.51
CA LYS A 42 -33.80 27.43 -25.86
C LYS A 42 -33.50 25.94 -25.89
N GLU A 43 -34.39 25.20 -26.56
CA GLU A 43 -34.26 23.75 -26.75
C GLU A 43 -33.24 23.42 -27.86
N ILE A 44 -32.45 22.37 -27.64
CA ILE A 44 -31.49 21.82 -28.59
C ILE A 44 -32.13 20.62 -29.28
N GLU A 45 -32.42 20.75 -30.58
CA GLU A 45 -33.00 19.68 -31.38
C GLU A 45 -32.03 18.49 -31.52
N ALA A 46 -32.53 17.28 -31.22
CA ALA A 46 -31.79 16.04 -31.40
C ALA A 46 -31.97 15.53 -32.84
N ILE A 47 -30.88 15.49 -33.60
CA ILE A 47 -30.86 15.01 -34.99
C ILE A 47 -30.41 13.54 -34.98
N PRO A 48 -31.08 12.64 -35.72
CA PRO A 48 -30.63 11.25 -35.84
C PRO A 48 -29.25 11.19 -36.50
N VAL A 49 -28.48 10.16 -36.11
CA VAL A 49 -27.17 9.89 -36.72
C VAL A 49 -27.39 9.49 -38.19
N PRO A 50 -26.62 10.05 -39.15
CA PRO A 50 -26.76 9.71 -40.56
C PRO A 50 -26.45 8.23 -40.83
N GLU A 51 -27.20 7.60 -41.73
CA GLU A 51 -27.06 6.18 -42.11
C GLU A 51 -25.69 5.80 -42.68
N SER A 52 -24.91 6.79 -43.16
CA SER A 52 -23.57 6.56 -43.69
C SER A 52 -22.51 6.26 -42.61
N VAL A 53 -22.85 6.38 -41.33
CA VAL A 53 -21.92 6.19 -40.23
C VAL A 53 -22.11 4.81 -39.61
N GLU A 54 -21.13 3.94 -39.81
CA GLU A 54 -21.11 2.62 -39.17
C GLU A 54 -20.80 2.74 -37.68
N ILE A 55 -21.73 2.28 -36.84
CA ILE A 55 -21.55 2.26 -35.37
C ILE A 55 -20.80 0.98 -35.01
N SER A 56 -19.53 1.12 -34.61
CA SER A 56 -18.75 0.00 -34.08
C SER A 56 -19.13 -0.28 -32.62
N GLU A 57 -19.57 -1.51 -32.31
CA GLU A 57 -19.84 -1.96 -30.93
C GLU A 57 -18.57 -2.16 -30.10
N LYS A 58 -17.40 -2.17 -30.75
CA LYS A 58 -16.12 -2.41 -30.07
C LYS A 58 -15.63 -1.11 -29.42
N LEU A 59 -15.84 -0.98 -28.12
CA LEU A 59 -15.20 0.08 -27.31
C LEU A 59 -13.69 0.02 -27.48
N MET A 60 -13.08 1.19 -27.67
CA MET A 60 -11.63 1.30 -27.74
C MET A 60 -11.00 0.96 -26.37
N GLU A 61 -9.74 0.53 -26.37
CA GLU A 61 -9.07 0.06 -25.15
C GLU A 61 -9.01 1.11 -24.03
N PHE A 62 -9.12 2.40 -24.37
CA PHE A 62 -9.16 3.49 -23.41
C PHE A 62 -10.56 3.75 -22.81
N GLU A 63 -11.64 3.35 -23.49
CA GLU A 63 -13.01 3.52 -23.01
C GLU A 63 -13.45 2.36 -22.12
N LYS A 64 -12.77 1.21 -22.23
CA LYS A 64 -13.03 0.07 -21.35
C LYS A 64 -12.79 0.48 -19.91
N ASP A 65 -13.81 0.27 -19.08
CA ASP A 65 -13.74 0.53 -17.66
C ASP A 65 -12.58 -0.29 -17.08
N LYS A 66 -11.53 0.39 -16.62
CA LYS A 66 -10.40 -0.28 -15.97
C LYS A 66 -10.89 -0.69 -14.60
N LEU A 67 -11.52 -1.86 -14.54
CA LEU A 67 -11.79 -2.56 -13.29
C LEU A 67 -10.43 -2.76 -12.60
N LYS A 68 -10.09 -1.84 -11.71
CA LYS A 68 -9.00 -1.98 -10.76
C LYS A 68 -9.45 -3.05 -9.79
N MET A 69 -9.39 -4.31 -10.21
CA MET A 69 -9.46 -5.43 -9.30
C MET A 69 -8.32 -5.17 -8.31
N LYS A 70 -8.68 -4.77 -7.09
CA LYS A 70 -7.77 -4.83 -5.96
C LYS A 70 -7.49 -6.30 -5.79
N VAL A 71 -6.47 -6.80 -6.46
CA VAL A 71 -5.98 -8.14 -6.20
C VAL A 71 -5.46 -8.07 -4.77
N LEU A 72 -6.33 -8.46 -3.83
CA LEU A 72 -6.02 -8.57 -2.42
C LEU A 72 -5.16 -9.83 -2.28
N LEU A 73 -4.00 -9.85 -2.93
CA LEU A 73 -2.96 -10.83 -2.63
C LEU A 73 -2.62 -10.57 -1.17
N LYS A 74 -3.12 -11.44 -0.29
CA LYS A 74 -2.59 -11.57 1.08
C LYS A 74 -1.09 -11.77 0.89
N LYS A 75 -0.30 -10.73 1.17
CA LYS A 75 1.16 -10.86 1.19
C LYS A 75 1.46 -12.06 2.09
N PRO A 76 2.24 -13.05 1.63
CA PRO A 76 2.61 -14.17 2.48
C PRO A 76 3.21 -13.60 3.77
N LYS A 77 2.71 -14.04 4.92
CA LYS A 77 3.26 -13.66 6.22
C LYS A 77 4.71 -14.11 6.22
N GLN A 78 5.64 -13.16 6.14
CA GLN A 78 7.03 -13.42 6.38
C GLN A 78 7.14 -13.80 7.85
N GLU A 79 7.41 -15.08 8.15
CA GLU A 79 7.65 -15.52 9.51
C GLU A 79 8.89 -14.77 10.01
N GLY A 80 8.68 -13.84 10.95
CA GLY A 80 9.70 -12.94 11.45
C GLY A 80 10.82 -13.72 12.14
N GLY A 81 11.87 -14.04 11.39
CA GLY A 81 12.97 -14.88 11.85
C GLY A 81 14.17 -14.14 12.45
N GLU A 82 14.11 -12.81 12.63
CA GLU A 82 15.34 -12.03 12.89
C GLU A 82 15.25 -11.04 14.06
N ALA A 83 14.18 -11.07 14.86
CA ALA A 83 14.02 -10.13 16.00
C ALA A 83 14.50 -10.68 17.36
N PHE A 84 14.99 -11.92 17.44
CA PHE A 84 15.43 -12.51 18.70
C PHE A 84 16.93 -12.86 18.65
N HIS A 85 17.77 -11.96 19.16
CA HIS A 85 19.14 -12.33 19.50
C HIS A 85 19.14 -13.35 20.63
N THR A 86 19.70 -14.54 20.37
CA THR A 86 19.94 -15.53 21.41
C THR A 86 20.86 -14.95 22.48
N LYS A 87 20.50 -15.08 23.76
CA LYS A 87 21.33 -14.59 24.87
C LYS A 87 22.71 -15.25 24.78
N LYS A 88 23.78 -14.45 24.97
CA LYS A 88 25.16 -14.97 25.08
C LYS A 88 25.19 -16.13 26.07
N GLU A 89 25.90 -17.21 25.77
CA GLU A 89 25.92 -18.47 26.56
C GLU A 89 26.15 -18.23 28.06
N LYS A 90 27.00 -17.26 28.42
CA LYS A 90 27.28 -16.88 29.81
C LYS A 90 26.06 -16.35 30.60
N ASN A 91 25.07 -15.81 29.90
CA ASN A 91 23.84 -15.27 30.47
C ASN A 91 22.68 -16.26 30.32
N GLN A 92 22.93 -17.44 29.76
CA GLN A 92 21.94 -18.50 29.70
C GLN A 92 21.87 -19.18 31.07
N LYS A 93 20.65 -19.34 31.58
CA LYS A 93 20.43 -19.94 32.89
C LYS A 93 20.79 -21.43 32.80
N VAL A 94 21.92 -21.80 33.37
CA VAL A 94 22.33 -23.21 33.51
C VAL A 94 21.86 -23.75 34.86
N ASN A 95 21.25 -24.93 34.85
CA ASN A 95 20.83 -25.62 36.07
C ASN A 95 22.04 -26.31 36.71
N LEU A 96 22.70 -25.63 37.65
CA LEU A 96 23.86 -26.17 38.38
C LEU A 96 23.49 -27.27 39.41
N GLY A 97 22.23 -27.71 39.43
CA GLY A 97 21.71 -28.70 40.36
C GLY A 97 21.55 -28.19 41.80
N GLY A 98 21.12 -29.08 42.69
CA GLY A 98 20.89 -28.74 44.09
C GLY A 98 22.17 -28.47 44.89
N PRO A 99 22.04 -27.91 46.11
CA PRO A 99 23.17 -27.52 46.97
C PRO A 99 24.16 -28.66 47.27
N GLY A 100 23.73 -29.92 47.20
CA GLY A 100 24.62 -31.08 47.36
C GLY A 100 25.65 -31.26 46.22
N LYS A 101 25.33 -30.84 44.98
CA LYS A 101 26.27 -30.88 43.84
C LYS A 101 27.17 -29.64 43.81
N THR A 102 26.63 -28.46 44.13
CA THR A 102 27.40 -27.20 44.10
C THR A 102 28.26 -26.99 45.34
N LYS A 103 27.89 -27.57 46.48
CA LYS A 103 28.65 -27.48 47.74
C LYS A 103 28.83 -28.90 48.32
N PRO A 104 29.80 -29.69 47.81
CA PRO A 104 30.06 -31.01 48.35
C PRO A 104 30.46 -30.92 49.82
N ARG A 105 29.92 -31.83 50.65
CA ARG A 105 30.22 -31.90 52.08
C ARG A 105 31.72 -32.15 52.28
N LYS A 106 32.35 -31.38 53.16
CA LYS A 106 33.77 -31.53 53.50
C LYS A 106 33.92 -32.75 54.41
N THR A 107 34.57 -33.79 53.92
CA THR A 107 34.76 -35.06 54.66
C THR A 107 35.99 -35.05 55.57
N LYS A 108 36.91 -34.09 55.42
CA LYS A 108 38.12 -33.92 56.25
C LYS A 108 38.34 -32.44 56.58
N SER A 109 38.92 -32.15 57.75
CA SER A 109 39.37 -30.80 58.07
C SER A 109 40.43 -30.36 57.08
N ARG A 110 40.30 -29.14 56.56
CA ARG A 110 41.22 -28.58 55.56
C ARG A 110 41.76 -27.25 56.06
N ASN A 111 43.07 -27.08 55.99
CA ASN A 111 43.71 -25.81 56.30
C ASN A 111 43.62 -24.87 55.10
N ARG A 112 42.72 -23.89 55.18
CA ARG A 112 42.39 -22.95 54.10
C ARG A 112 43.61 -22.16 53.62
N GLY A 113 44.57 -21.86 54.51
CA GLY A 113 45.81 -21.14 54.16
C GLY A 113 46.75 -21.97 53.27
N VAL A 114 46.82 -23.29 53.49
CA VAL A 114 47.65 -24.19 52.67
C VAL A 114 47.03 -24.41 51.29
N GLU A 115 45.70 -24.51 51.22
CA GLU A 115 44.99 -24.67 49.95
C GLU A 115 45.12 -23.42 49.06
N ALA A 116 44.97 -22.22 49.66
CA ALA A 116 45.15 -20.96 48.94
C ALA A 116 46.55 -20.83 48.31
N LYS A 117 47.61 -21.10 49.09
CA LYS A 117 48.99 -21.10 48.57
C LYS A 117 49.21 -22.14 47.46
N ARG A 118 48.58 -23.31 47.56
CA ARG A 118 48.66 -24.38 46.55
C ARG A 118 47.96 -23.99 45.25
N ASP A 119 46.80 -23.33 45.34
CA ASP A 119 46.04 -22.86 44.19
C ASP A 119 46.71 -21.67 43.50
N GLU A 120 47.30 -20.73 44.24
CA GLU A 120 48.15 -19.66 43.68
C GLU A 120 49.34 -20.24 42.91
N LYS A 121 50.05 -21.22 43.49
CA LYS A 121 51.16 -21.91 42.81
C LYS A 121 50.69 -22.61 41.51
N ARG A 122 49.49 -23.20 41.51
CA ARG A 122 48.90 -23.83 40.31
C ARG A 122 48.53 -22.83 39.23
N LYS A 123 47.97 -21.66 39.61
CA LYS A 123 47.66 -20.58 38.67
C LYS A 123 48.91 -19.99 38.06
N ASN A 124 49.96 -19.77 38.86
CA ASN A 124 51.24 -19.25 38.38
C ASN A 124 52.00 -20.25 37.49
N LYS A 125 51.73 -21.56 37.60
CA LYS A 125 52.29 -22.59 36.70
C LYS A 125 51.53 -22.71 35.36
N LYS A 126 50.31 -22.17 35.29
CA LYS A 126 49.45 -22.18 34.09
C LYS A 126 49.49 -20.87 33.29
N LYS A 127 50.03 -19.81 33.88
CA LYS A 127 50.57 -18.67 33.14
C LYS A 127 51.97 -19.01 32.65
#